data_AF-K2FIP8-F1
#
_entry.id   AF-K2FIP8-F1
#
_cell.length_a   1.000
_cell.length_b   1.000
_cell.length_c   1.000
_cell.angle_alpha   90.00
_cell.angle_beta   90.00
_cell.angle_gamma   90.00
#
_symmetry.space_group_name_H-M   'P 1'
#
loop_
_entity.id
_entity.type
_entity.pdbx_description
1 polymer ?
#
loop_
_entity_poly.entity_id
_entity_poly.type
_entity_poly.pdbx_seq_one_letter_code
_entity_poly.pdbx_strand_id
1 'polypeptide(L)'
;MFKKTAIVIIVLAVAAFLYWTVSPLFVDKQVEEKIEDLVSDGKMQEPSGLNQGQEKIDIVSAGQFTGLANHEAQGTARIIKADEKYFIRFEEDFRSSNGPDVHVYLGRNGNYDPQTDLGLIKGNIGSQNYDIPGSINIGDYNEVWIWCRAFSVPFGKAELKKEQT
;
A
#
# COMPACT_ATOMS: atom_id res chain seq x y z
N MET A 1 33.73 -8.94 -40.16
CA MET A 1 33.72 -9.22 -38.70
C MET A 1 32.99 -8.14 -37.90
N PHE A 2 33.23 -6.84 -38.13
CA PHE A 2 32.58 -5.72 -37.41
C PHE A 2 31.03 -5.72 -37.36
N LYS A 3 30.34 -6.13 -38.43
CA LYS A 3 28.86 -6.17 -38.44
C LYS A 3 28.29 -7.21 -37.48
N LYS A 4 28.96 -8.35 -37.29
CA LYS A 4 28.50 -9.42 -36.38
C LYS A 4 28.69 -9.03 -34.92
N THR A 5 29.82 -8.41 -34.58
CA THR A 5 30.06 -7.85 -33.24
C THR A 5 29.10 -6.70 -32.92
N ALA A 6 28.80 -5.82 -33.88
CA ALA A 6 27.81 -4.77 -33.70
C ALA A 6 26.40 -5.32 -33.41
N ILE A 7 25.96 -6.35 -34.14
CA ILE A 7 24.66 -7.02 -33.90
C ILE A 7 24.63 -7.65 -32.50
N VAL A 8 25.70 -8.33 -32.08
CA VAL A 8 25.77 -8.93 -30.75
C VAL A 8 25.69 -7.88 -29.65
N ILE A 9 26.39 -6.76 -29.79
CA ILE A 9 26.34 -5.65 -28.82
C ILE A 9 24.92 -5.07 -28.74
N ILE A 10 24.26 -4.86 -29.89
CA ILE A 10 22.88 -4.34 -29.92
C ILE A 10 21.93 -5.33 -29.24
N VAL A 11 22.03 -6.63 -29.52
CA VAL A 11 21.18 -7.65 -28.90
C VAL A 11 21.39 -7.69 -27.38
N LEU A 12 22.63 -7.63 -26.92
CA LEU A 12 22.95 -7.58 -25.48
C LEU A 12 22.41 -6.30 -24.83
N ALA A 13 22.55 -5.15 -25.49
CA ALA A 13 22.02 -3.88 -24.99
C ALA A 13 20.49 -3.90 -24.90
N VAL A 14 19.79 -4.45 -25.90
CA VAL A 14 18.33 -4.60 -25.89
C VAL A 14 17.89 -5.57 -24.80
N ALA A 15 18.56 -6.72 -24.67
CA ALA A 15 18.24 -7.69 -23.62
C ALA A 15 18.45 -7.10 -22.20
N ALA A 16 19.55 -6.37 -21.99
CA ALA A 16 19.82 -5.67 -20.73
C ALA A 16 18.76 -4.59 -20.45
N PHE A 17 18.35 -3.83 -21.46
CA PHE A 17 17.29 -2.83 -21.33
C PHE A 17 15.95 -3.47 -20.98
N LEU A 18 15.55 -4.54 -21.68
CA LEU A 18 14.32 -5.29 -21.37
C LEU A 18 14.36 -5.85 -19.95
N TYR A 19 15.46 -6.49 -19.55
CA TYR A 19 15.62 -6.99 -18.19
C TYR A 19 15.46 -5.87 -17.16
N TRP A 20 16.13 -4.73 -17.37
CA TRP A 20 16.05 -3.57 -16.46
C TRP A 20 14.63 -3.00 -16.35
N THR A 21 13.87 -2.98 -17.45
CA THR A 21 12.48 -2.47 -17.44
C THR A 21 11.49 -3.42 -16.78
N VAL A 22 11.69 -4.73 -16.90
CA VAL A 22 10.73 -5.74 -16.41
C VAL A 22 11.10 -6.23 -15.00
N SER A 23 12.38 -6.12 -14.59
CA SER A 23 12.83 -6.60 -13.27
C SER A 23 12.03 -6.06 -12.07
N PRO A 24 11.52 -4.80 -12.05
CA PRO A 24 10.73 -4.33 -10.91
C PRO A 24 9.43 -5.10 -10.69
N LEU A 25 8.93 -5.83 -11.70
CA LEU A 25 7.76 -6.71 -11.55
C LEU A 25 8.05 -7.98 -10.74
N PHE A 26 9.32 -8.31 -10.52
CA PHE A 26 9.75 -9.53 -9.84
C PHE A 26 10.57 -9.28 -8.58
N VAL A 27 10.99 -8.04 -8.33
CA VAL A 27 11.80 -7.67 -7.18
C VAL A 27 10.89 -7.11 -6.08
N ASP A 28 10.98 -7.70 -4.90
CA ASP A 28 10.24 -7.23 -3.74
C ASP A 28 10.73 -5.85 -3.29
N LYS A 29 9.77 -4.96 -3.03
CA LYS A 29 9.96 -3.63 -2.45
C LYS A 29 9.37 -3.60 -1.05
N GLN A 30 10.26 -3.51 -0.06
CA GLN A 30 9.91 -3.37 1.35
C GLN A 30 9.72 -1.90 1.73
N VAL A 31 8.71 -1.61 2.56
CA VAL A 31 8.43 -0.30 3.14
C VAL A 31 8.22 -0.47 4.65
N GLU A 32 8.70 0.48 5.45
CA GLU A 32 8.57 0.47 6.91
C GLU A 32 8.15 1.86 7.39
N GLU A 33 6.92 2.26 7.08
CA GLU A 33 6.35 3.51 7.58
C GLU A 33 5.88 3.36 9.03
N LYS A 34 6.31 4.33 9.84
CA LYS A 34 5.96 4.42 11.25
C LYS A 34 4.56 5.00 11.44
N ILE A 35 3.94 4.72 12.57
CA ILE A 35 2.64 5.31 12.91
C ILE A 35 2.85 6.74 13.41
N GLU A 36 3.98 7.00 14.08
CA GLU A 36 4.35 8.29 14.67
C GLU A 36 4.52 9.40 13.62
N ASP A 37 4.86 9.02 12.39
CA ASP A 37 5.01 9.96 11.27
C ASP A 37 3.66 10.58 10.87
N LEU A 38 2.53 9.93 11.17
CA LEU A 38 1.17 10.41 10.83
C LEU A 38 0.71 11.58 11.69
N VAL A 39 1.31 11.74 12.86
CA VAL A 39 1.04 12.80 13.87
C VAL A 39 2.05 13.94 13.79
N SER A 40 3.22 13.66 13.19
CA SER A 40 4.31 14.64 13.09
C SER A 40 4.19 15.61 11.91
N ASP A 41 3.24 15.42 10.97
CA ASP A 41 3.07 16.22 9.74
C ASP A 41 2.65 17.69 9.99
N GLY A 42 2.61 18.12 11.26
CA GLY A 42 2.34 19.50 11.68
C GLY A 42 3.56 20.33 12.11
N LYS A 43 4.75 19.75 12.38
CA LYS A 43 5.89 20.54 12.91
C LYS A 43 7.26 20.07 12.43
N MET A 44 7.86 20.87 11.55
CA MET A 44 9.32 20.96 11.42
C MET A 44 9.89 21.50 12.75
N GLN A 45 10.54 20.67 13.58
CA GLN A 45 11.50 21.16 14.58
C GLN A 45 12.47 20.07 15.09
N GLU A 46 13.76 20.45 15.08
CA GLU A 46 14.91 19.78 15.69
C GLU A 46 14.74 19.52 17.21
N PRO A 47 15.59 18.66 17.83
CA PRO A 47 15.29 18.07 19.13
C PRO A 47 15.55 19.06 20.25
N SER A 48 14.52 19.32 21.06
CA SER A 48 14.65 20.01 22.34
C SER A 48 13.50 19.63 23.26
N GLY A 49 13.79 18.76 24.23
CA GLY A 49 13.20 18.71 25.56
C GLY A 49 11.67 18.76 25.76
N LEU A 50 11.15 17.69 26.35
CA LEU A 50 10.12 17.68 27.39
C LEU A 50 8.76 18.34 27.06
N ASN A 51 7.88 17.63 26.34
CA ASN A 51 6.48 17.40 26.76
C ASN A 51 5.86 16.31 25.88
N GLN A 52 5.84 15.05 26.35
CA GLN A 52 5.15 13.95 25.68
C GLN A 52 3.64 14.06 25.97
N GLY A 53 2.98 15.00 25.29
CA GLY A 53 1.54 14.87 25.04
C GLY A 53 1.38 13.73 24.06
N GLN A 54 1.02 12.54 24.56
CA GLN A 54 0.82 11.36 23.72
C GLN A 54 -0.31 11.66 22.73
N GLU A 55 0.05 11.98 21.49
CA GLU A 55 -0.87 11.99 20.37
C GLU A 55 -1.50 10.60 20.25
N LYS A 56 -2.82 10.55 20.47
CA LYS A 56 -3.57 9.30 20.65
C LYS A 56 -3.97 8.76 19.28
N ILE A 57 -3.37 7.63 18.90
CA ILE A 57 -3.81 6.84 17.75
C ILE A 57 -4.95 5.94 18.20
N ASP A 58 -6.11 6.11 17.56
CA ASP A 58 -7.28 5.27 17.79
C ASP A 58 -7.44 4.25 16.66
N ILE A 59 -7.40 2.96 17.00
CA ILE A 59 -7.72 1.90 16.05
C ILE A 59 -9.24 1.79 15.94
N VAL A 60 -9.76 2.04 14.73
CA VAL A 60 -11.20 2.07 14.46
C VAL A 60 -11.71 0.69 14.05
N SER A 61 -10.96 0.02 13.19
CA SER A 61 -11.29 -1.32 12.70
C SER A 61 -10.06 -2.01 12.16
N ALA A 62 -10.08 -3.34 12.15
CA ALA A 62 -8.99 -4.16 11.64
C ALA A 62 -9.49 -5.39 10.88
N GLY A 63 -8.65 -5.91 9.98
CA GLY A 63 -8.91 -7.09 9.19
C GLY A 63 -7.61 -7.70 8.68
N GLN A 64 -7.69 -8.93 8.19
CA GLN A 64 -6.55 -9.61 7.56
C GLN A 64 -6.76 -9.64 6.05
N PHE A 65 -5.71 -9.34 5.29
CA PHE A 65 -5.71 -9.54 3.85
C PHE A 65 -5.85 -11.02 3.51
N THR A 66 -6.66 -11.27 2.50
CA THR A 66 -6.77 -12.56 1.81
C THR A 66 -6.52 -12.34 0.33
N GLY A 67 -5.62 -13.14 -0.24
CA GLY A 67 -5.31 -13.14 -1.67
C GLY A 67 -6.51 -13.50 -2.55
N LEU A 68 -6.59 -12.90 -3.73
CA LEU A 68 -7.65 -13.11 -4.71
C LEU A 68 -7.05 -13.38 -6.09
N ALA A 69 -7.81 -14.04 -6.97
CA ALA A 69 -7.41 -14.30 -8.37
C ALA A 69 -6.01 -14.94 -8.54
N ASN A 70 -5.62 -15.83 -7.61
CA ASN A 70 -4.28 -16.46 -7.52
C ASN A 70 -3.12 -15.50 -7.21
N HIS A 71 -3.41 -14.27 -6.79
CA HIS A 71 -2.43 -13.38 -6.19
C HIS A 71 -2.32 -13.65 -4.69
N GLU A 72 -1.11 -13.52 -4.17
CA GLU A 72 -0.85 -13.51 -2.74
C GLU A 72 -1.20 -12.14 -2.17
N ALA A 73 -1.92 -12.14 -1.04
CA ALA A 73 -2.10 -10.98 -0.19
C ALA A 73 -2.36 -11.48 1.23
N GLN A 74 -1.57 -10.99 2.19
CA GLN A 74 -1.64 -11.37 3.59
C GLN A 74 -1.19 -10.21 4.47
N GLY A 75 -1.37 -10.37 5.78
CA GLY A 75 -1.04 -9.38 6.80
C GLY A 75 -2.23 -8.54 7.19
N THR A 76 -2.00 -7.61 8.13
CA THR A 76 -3.05 -6.87 8.81
C THR A 76 -3.29 -5.52 8.16
N ALA A 77 -4.57 -5.19 7.92
CA ALA A 77 -5.02 -3.86 7.55
C ALA A 77 -5.85 -3.26 8.68
N ARG A 78 -5.63 -1.98 8.97
CA ARG A 78 -6.39 -1.22 9.96
C ARG A 78 -6.89 0.08 9.36
N ILE A 79 -8.04 0.53 9.86
CA ILE A 79 -8.37 1.96 9.81
C ILE A 79 -8.00 2.53 11.16
N ILE A 80 -7.14 3.53 11.13
CA ILE A 80 -6.71 4.27 12.31
C ILE A 80 -7.14 5.72 12.19
N LYS A 81 -7.37 6.35 13.34
CA LYS A 81 -7.55 7.78 13.47
C LYS A 81 -6.32 8.34 14.16
N ALA A 82 -5.64 9.26 13.48
CA ALA A 82 -4.54 10.05 14.03
C ALA A 82 -4.98 11.51 14.00
N ASP A 83 -5.04 12.15 15.17
CA ASP A 83 -5.68 13.45 15.36
C ASP A 83 -7.11 13.51 14.79
N GLU A 84 -7.35 14.37 13.81
CA GLU A 84 -8.64 14.55 13.13
C GLU A 84 -8.70 13.83 11.77
N LYS A 85 -7.64 13.13 11.38
CA LYS A 85 -7.53 12.43 10.10
C LYS A 85 -7.66 10.92 10.28
N TYR A 86 -8.10 10.27 9.22
CA TYR A 86 -8.17 8.81 9.15
C TYR A 86 -7.23 8.28 8.10
N PHE A 87 -6.68 7.11 8.38
CA PHE A 87 -5.73 6.43 7.51
C PHE A 87 -6.08 4.96 7.40
N ILE A 88 -5.84 4.39 6.22
CA ILE A 88 -5.62 2.96 6.11
C ILE A 88 -4.16 2.69 6.44
N ARG A 89 -3.93 1.79 7.38
CA ARG A 89 -2.61 1.30 7.74
C ARG A 89 -2.49 -0.18 7.39
N PHE A 90 -1.45 -0.53 6.67
CA PHE A 90 -0.98 -1.91 6.57
C PHE A 90 0.13 -2.10 7.61
N GLU A 91 0.10 -3.22 8.32
CA GLU A 91 1.09 -3.53 9.34
C GLU A 91 2.34 -4.19 8.75
N GLU A 92 3.36 -4.39 9.59
CA GLU A 92 4.66 -4.97 9.22
C GLU A 92 4.56 -6.37 8.59
N ASP A 93 3.49 -7.11 8.89
CA ASP A 93 3.22 -8.46 8.36
C ASP A 93 2.60 -8.44 6.95
N PHE A 94 2.37 -7.25 6.37
CA PHE A 94 1.83 -7.11 5.03
C PHE A 94 2.77 -7.71 3.99
N ARG A 95 2.20 -8.56 3.13
CA ARG A 95 2.87 -9.10 1.95
C ARG A 95 1.87 -9.30 0.83
N SER A 96 2.27 -8.98 -0.39
CA SER A 96 1.46 -9.22 -1.59
C SER A 96 2.31 -9.59 -2.81
N SER A 97 1.67 -10.16 -3.83
CA SER A 97 2.27 -10.31 -5.15
C SER A 97 2.66 -8.96 -5.75
N ASN A 98 3.69 -8.96 -6.59
CA ASN A 98 4.08 -7.77 -7.36
C ASN A 98 3.12 -7.50 -8.52
N GLY A 99 2.87 -6.22 -8.81
CA GLY A 99 2.06 -5.78 -9.94
C GLY A 99 2.41 -4.34 -10.37
N PRO A 100 2.24 -3.99 -11.65
CA PRO A 100 2.70 -2.72 -12.20
C PRO A 100 1.90 -1.48 -11.73
N ASP A 101 0.64 -1.67 -11.33
CA ASP A 101 -0.31 -0.58 -11.07
C ASP A 101 -1.34 -1.00 -10.01
N VAL A 102 -0.84 -1.48 -8.87
CA VAL A 102 -1.66 -1.95 -7.74
C VAL A 102 -1.99 -0.78 -6.81
N HIS A 103 -3.27 -0.58 -6.57
CA HIS A 103 -3.83 0.56 -5.85
C HIS A 103 -4.65 0.13 -4.63
N VAL A 104 -4.74 1.01 -3.64
CA VAL A 104 -5.53 0.81 -2.42
C VAL A 104 -6.90 1.46 -2.58
N TYR A 105 -7.94 0.72 -2.21
CA TYR A 105 -9.33 1.18 -2.23
C TYR A 105 -10.05 0.78 -0.95
N LEU A 106 -11.14 1.49 -0.67
CA LEU A 106 -12.17 1.01 0.24
C LEU A 106 -13.19 0.17 -0.53
N GLY A 107 -13.92 -0.68 0.19
CA GLY A 107 -14.95 -1.52 -0.38
C GLY A 107 -16.05 -1.87 0.61
N ARG A 108 -17.10 -2.48 0.07
CA ARG A 108 -18.23 -2.98 0.84
C ARG A 108 -18.90 -4.15 0.13
N ASN A 109 -19.42 -5.07 0.92
CA ASN A 109 -20.22 -6.20 0.43
C ASN A 109 -19.52 -7.00 -0.68
N GLY A 110 -18.21 -7.23 -0.57
CA GLY A 110 -17.44 -7.98 -1.54
C GLY A 110 -17.10 -7.22 -2.83
N ASN A 111 -17.25 -5.90 -2.84
CA ASN A 111 -16.94 -5.05 -3.99
C ASN A 111 -16.08 -3.86 -3.55
N TYR A 112 -14.98 -3.59 -4.25
CA TYR A 112 -14.24 -2.34 -4.09
C TYR A 112 -15.01 -1.17 -4.70
N ASP A 113 -14.75 0.04 -4.21
CA ASP A 113 -15.33 1.28 -4.74
C ASP A 113 -14.28 2.07 -5.54
N PRO A 114 -14.41 2.16 -6.88
CA PRO A 114 -13.46 2.89 -7.72
C PRO A 114 -13.33 4.39 -7.41
N GLN A 115 -14.29 4.99 -6.69
CA GLN A 115 -14.22 6.40 -6.27
C GLN A 115 -13.30 6.62 -5.06
N THR A 116 -12.79 5.54 -4.47
CA THR A 116 -11.97 5.56 -3.24
C THR A 116 -10.51 5.21 -3.51
N ASP A 117 -9.97 5.55 -4.69
CA ASP A 117 -8.54 5.37 -4.98
C ASP A 117 -7.69 6.19 -4.00
N LEU A 118 -7.05 5.51 -3.05
CA LEU A 118 -6.17 6.12 -2.05
C LEU A 118 -4.70 6.15 -2.51
N GLY A 119 -4.43 5.68 -3.72
CA GLY A 119 -3.11 5.68 -4.34
C GLY A 119 -2.49 4.31 -4.54
N LEU A 120 -1.34 4.32 -5.22
CA LEU A 120 -0.54 3.14 -5.53
C LEU A 120 0.05 2.55 -4.25
N ILE A 121 0.16 1.22 -4.16
CA ILE A 121 0.87 0.61 -3.05
C ILE A 121 2.34 1.05 -3.05
N LYS A 122 2.87 1.40 -1.88
CA LYS A 122 4.25 1.94 -1.79
C LYS A 122 5.28 0.82 -1.85
N GLY A 123 4.94 -0.36 -1.34
CA GLY A 123 5.71 -1.60 -1.46
C GLY A 123 4.80 -2.81 -1.37
N ASN A 124 5.30 -3.96 -1.82
CA ASN A 124 4.59 -5.23 -1.71
C ASN A 124 4.87 -5.94 -0.38
N ILE A 125 5.77 -5.41 0.45
CA ILE A 125 6.10 -5.91 1.80
C ILE A 125 6.16 -4.76 2.80
N GLY A 126 5.65 -4.99 4.01
CA GLY A 126 5.86 -4.16 5.18
C GLY A 126 4.84 -3.04 5.39
N SER A 127 5.07 -2.23 6.42
CA SER A 127 4.09 -1.27 6.91
C SER A 127 4.01 -0.01 6.04
N GLN A 128 2.79 0.43 5.78
CA GLN A 128 2.51 1.59 4.93
C GLN A 128 1.16 2.21 5.26
N ASN A 129 1.07 3.53 5.12
CA ASN A 129 -0.10 4.32 5.50
C ASN A 129 -0.67 5.07 4.29
N TYR A 130 -2.00 5.19 4.22
CA TYR A 130 -2.74 5.89 3.16
C TYR A 130 -3.79 6.81 3.77
N ASP A 131 -3.72 8.10 3.46
CA ASP A 131 -4.73 9.08 3.86
C ASP A 131 -6.11 8.72 3.31
N ILE A 132 -7.13 8.79 4.17
CA ILE A 132 -8.53 8.74 3.75
C ILE A 132 -9.02 10.19 3.68
N PRO A 133 -9.31 10.73 2.48
CA PRO A 133 -9.86 12.07 2.34
C PRO A 133 -11.11 12.28 3.19
N GLY A 134 -11.24 13.44 3.85
CA GLY A 134 -12.40 13.77 4.70
C GLY A 134 -13.75 13.82 3.96
N SER A 135 -13.75 13.80 2.62
CA SER A 135 -14.94 13.63 1.80
C SER A 135 -15.50 12.19 1.80
N ILE A 136 -14.71 11.21 2.24
CA ILE A 136 -15.11 9.80 2.31
C ILE A 136 -15.65 9.51 3.70
N ASN A 137 -16.91 9.08 3.77
CA ASN A 137 -17.49 8.58 5.01
C ASN A 137 -17.10 7.12 5.24
N ILE A 138 -16.18 6.90 6.19
CA ILE A 138 -15.64 5.57 6.52
C ILE A 138 -16.73 4.59 6.98
N GLY A 139 -17.80 5.09 7.60
CA GLY A 139 -18.91 4.25 8.05
C GLY A 139 -19.62 3.49 6.93
N ASP A 140 -19.43 3.92 5.68
CA ASP A 140 -20.05 3.30 4.50
C ASP A 140 -19.25 2.09 3.97
N TYR A 141 -18.06 1.84 4.51
CA TYR A 141 -17.11 0.82 4.03
C TYR A 141 -16.71 -0.14 5.15
N ASN A 142 -16.54 -1.41 4.79
CA ASN A 142 -16.12 -2.46 5.72
C ASN A 142 -15.05 -3.38 5.12
N GLU A 143 -14.41 -2.96 4.03
CA GLU A 143 -13.34 -3.69 3.38
C GLU A 143 -12.24 -2.74 2.92
N VAL A 144 -11.00 -3.22 2.94
CA VAL A 144 -9.87 -2.62 2.22
C VAL A 144 -9.51 -3.54 1.07
N TRP A 145 -9.24 -2.97 -0.09
CA TRP A 145 -8.88 -3.70 -1.30
C TRP A 145 -7.54 -3.25 -1.82
N ILE A 146 -6.75 -4.19 -2.34
CA ILE A 146 -5.65 -3.91 -3.25
C ILE A 146 -6.00 -4.46 -4.63
N TRP A 147 -5.94 -3.59 -5.64
CA TRP A 147 -6.45 -3.87 -6.99
C TRP A 147 -5.49 -3.37 -8.06
N CYS A 148 -5.19 -4.20 -9.06
CA CYS A 148 -4.37 -3.79 -10.19
C CYS A 148 -5.22 -3.14 -11.27
N ARG A 149 -5.10 -1.82 -11.44
CA ARG A 149 -5.87 -1.06 -12.43
C ARG A 149 -5.48 -1.44 -13.87
N ALA A 150 -4.18 -1.51 -14.17
CA ALA A 150 -3.66 -1.85 -15.50
C ALA A 150 -4.22 -3.17 -16.07
N PHE A 151 -4.47 -4.16 -15.21
CA PHE A 151 -5.01 -5.46 -15.61
C PHE A 151 -6.46 -5.70 -15.20
N SER A 152 -7.08 -4.77 -14.45
CA SER A 152 -8.45 -4.89 -13.94
C SER A 152 -8.69 -6.20 -13.16
N VAL A 153 -7.78 -6.54 -12.25
CA VAL A 153 -7.87 -7.75 -11.41
C VAL A 153 -7.64 -7.43 -9.94
N PRO A 154 -8.35 -8.13 -9.02
CA PRO A 154 -8.09 -7.99 -7.59
C PRO A 154 -6.81 -8.71 -7.19
N PHE A 155 -6.04 -8.12 -6.28
CA PHE A 155 -4.90 -8.78 -5.65
C PHE A 155 -5.27 -9.37 -4.29
N GLY A 156 -6.05 -8.63 -3.52
CA GLY A 156 -6.49 -9.08 -2.21
C GLY A 156 -7.46 -8.11 -1.56
N LYS A 157 -8.15 -8.60 -0.54
CA LYS A 157 -9.04 -7.78 0.29
C LYS A 157 -8.89 -8.12 1.76
N ALA A 158 -9.15 -7.16 2.63
CA ALA A 158 -9.26 -7.34 4.07
C ALA A 158 -10.66 -6.90 4.52
N GLU A 159 -11.43 -7.83 5.09
CA GLU A 159 -12.71 -7.50 5.72
C GLU A 159 -12.47 -6.90 7.10
N LEU A 160 -12.93 -5.68 7.30
CA LEU A 160 -12.71 -4.89 8.50
C LEU A 160 -13.82 -5.12 9.52
N LYS A 161 -13.41 -5.39 10.76
CA LYS A 161 -14.29 -5.47 11.92
C LYS A 161 -13.92 -4.35 12.88
N LYS A 162 -14.93 -3.69 13.44
CA LYS A 162 -14.70 -2.69 14.49
C LYS A 162 -13.99 -3.37 15.66
N GLU A 163 -12.89 -2.78 16.09
CA GLU A 163 -12.23 -3.19 17.34
C GLU A 163 -13.14 -2.67 18.47
N GLN A 164 -13.67 -3.59 19.28
CA GLN A 164 -14.52 -3.19 20.41
C GLN A 164 -13.64 -2.53 21.45
N THR A 165 -13.84 -1.23 21.65
CA THR A 165 -13.28 -0.48 22.78
C THR A 165 -14.02 -0.83 24.05
#